data_AF-A0A392VA62-F1
#
_entry.id   AF-A0A392VA62-F1
#
_cell.length_a   1.000
_cell.length_b   1.000
_cell.length_c   1.000
_cell.angle_alpha   90.00
_cell.angle_beta   90.00
_cell.angle_gamma   90.00
#
_symmetry.space_group_name_H-M   'P 1'
#
loop_
_entity.id
_entity.type
_entity.pdbx_description
1 polymer ?
#
loop_
_entity_poly.entity_id
_entity_poly.type
_entity_poly.pdbx_seq_one_letter_code
_entity_poly.pdbx_strand_id
1 'polypeptide(L)' 'LLEQVKELKEKVAQLEEKMKYAEVTLIAEEERKVDPAGLYADFSRANLVKMVLDWQGSVVEVSSSQFRNAIA' A
#
# COMPACT_ATOMS: atom_id res chain seq x y z
N LEU A 1 -25.39 -37.54 -5.92
CA LEU A 1 -25.35 -36.28 -6.71
C LEU A 1 -25.68 -35.06 -5.84
N LEU A 2 -26.88 -34.92 -5.27
CA LEU A 2 -27.22 -33.74 -4.45
C LEU A 2 -26.33 -33.57 -3.20
N GLU A 3 -26.05 -34.66 -2.49
CA GLU A 3 -25.18 -34.61 -1.30
C GLU A 3 -23.74 -34.21 -1.64
N GLN A 4 -23.20 -34.75 -2.74
CA GLN A 4 -21.86 -34.40 -3.24
C GLN A 4 -21.78 -32.92 -3.65
N VAL A 5 -22.84 -32.37 -4.24
CA VAL A 5 -22.92 -30.94 -4.58
C VAL A 5 -22.93 -30.09 -3.32
N LYS A 6 -23.60 -30.54 -2.25
CA LYS A 6 -23.63 -29.84 -0.96
C LYS A 6 -22.25 -29.83 -0.30
N GLU A 7 -21.58 -30.98 -0.23
CA GLU A 7 -20.20 -31.07 0.29
C GLU A 7 -19.21 -30.21 -0.52
N LEU A 8 -19.33 -30.20 -1.85
CA LEU A 8 -18.48 -29.35 -2.68
C LEU A 8 -18.69 -27.86 -2.38
N LYS A 9 -19.94 -27.42 -2.21
CA LYS A 9 -20.25 -26.03 -1.87
C LYS A 9 -19.65 -25.62 -0.54
N GLU A 10 -19.72 -26.48 0.47
CA GLU A 10 -19.08 -26.23 1.77
C GLU A 10 -17.55 -26.13 1.66
N LYS A 11 -16.92 -27.01 0.88
CA LYS A 11 -15.47 -26.96 0.63
C LYS A 11 -15.07 -25.69 -0.13
N VAL A 12 -15.86 -25.25 -1.10
CA VAL A 12 -15.62 -24.00 -1.84
C VAL A 12 -15.70 -22.80 -0.89
N ALA A 13 -16.75 -22.72 -0.05
CA ALA A 13 -16.88 -21.64 0.92
C ALA A 13 -15.69 -21.58 1.90
N GLN A 14 -15.24 -22.74 2.40
CA GLN A 14 -14.06 -22.82 3.27
C GLN A 14 -12.77 -22.39 2.56
N LEU A 15 -12.62 -22.70 1.27
CA LEU A 15 -11.46 -22.28 0.48
C LEU A 15 -11.48 -20.78 0.19
N GLU A 16 -12.65 -20.21 -0.09
CA GLU A 16 -12.82 -18.76 -0.27
C GLU A 16 -12.46 -17.99 1.01
N GLU A 17 -12.88 -18.47 2.19
CA GLU A 17 -12.49 -17.86 3.46
C GLU A 17 -10.97 -17.95 3.71
N LYS A 18 -10.37 -19.12 3.46
CA LYS A 18 -8.91 -19.29 3.57
C LYS A 18 -8.15 -18.38 2.62
N MET A 19 -8.64 -18.22 1.39
CA MET A 19 -8.05 -17.30 0.41
C MET A 19 -8.10 -15.86 0.90
N LYS A 20 -9.25 -15.40 1.42
CA LYS A 20 -9.37 -14.04 1.98
C LYS A 20 -8.36 -13.80 3.10
N TYR A 21 -8.21 -14.77 4.01
CA TYR A 21 -7.24 -14.65 5.10
C TYR A 21 -5.80 -14.64 4.60
N ALA A 22 -5.46 -15.48 3.62
CA ALA A 22 -4.15 -15.51 2.99
C ALA A 22 -3.83 -14.19 2.26
N GLU A 23 -4.81 -13.63 1.54
CA GLU A 23 -4.69 -12.34 0.86
C GLU A 23 -4.43 -11.20 1.86
N VAL A 24 -5.21 -11.12 2.93
CA VAL A 24 -5.01 -10.14 4.01
C VAL A 24 -3.63 -10.29 4.65
N THR A 25 -3.18 -11.53 4.88
CA THR A 25 -1.86 -11.79 5.46
C THR A 25 -0.72 -11.35 4.53
N LEU A 26 -0.83 -11.63 3.23
CA LEU A 26 0.14 -11.22 2.23
C LEU A 26 0.20 -9.69 2.07
N ILE A 27 -0.97 -9.02 2.06
CA ILE A 27 -1.03 -7.56 2.03
C ILE A 27 -0.31 -6.96 3.24
N ALA A 28 -0.60 -7.47 4.44
CA ALA A 28 0.05 -6.98 5.66
C ALA A 28 1.57 -7.21 5.67
N GLU A 29 2.05 -8.31 5.09
CA GLU A 29 3.48 -8.58 4.98
C GLU A 29 4.16 -7.64 3.98
N GLU A 30 3.56 -7.44 2.81
CA GLU A 30 4.09 -6.52 1.79
C GLU A 30 4.04 -5.07 2.27
N GLU A 31 2.95 -4.64 2.94
CA GLU A 31 2.85 -3.33 3.58
C GLU A 31 3.97 -3.13 4.61
N ARG A 32 4.25 -4.13 5.46
CA ARG A 32 5.34 -4.04 6.43
C ARG A 32 6.73 -4.00 5.78
N LYS A 33 6.91 -4.55 4.57
CA LYS A 33 8.18 -4.45 3.83
C LYS A 33 8.41 -3.03 3.29
N VAL A 34 7.36 -2.40 2.76
CA VAL A 34 7.45 -1.07 2.14
C VAL A 34 7.28 0.07 3.14
N ASP A 35 6.60 -0.19 4.25
CA ASP A 35 6.38 0.74 5.36
C ASP A 35 6.62 0.06 6.72
N PRO A 36 7.89 -0.23 7.08
CA PRO A 36 8.21 -0.91 8.34
C PRO A 36 7.81 -0.13 9.59
N ALA A 37 7.66 1.19 9.47
CA ALA A 37 7.28 2.09 10.55
C ALA A 37 5.76 2.29 10.66
N GLY A 38 4.97 1.77 9.70
CA GLY A 38 3.52 1.95 9.65
C GLY A 38 3.08 3.41 9.40
N LEU A 39 4.00 4.27 8.94
CA LEU A 39 3.76 5.70 8.78
C LEU A 39 2.74 6.00 7.68
N TYR A 40 2.68 5.16 6.66
CA TYR A 40 1.78 5.26 5.51
C TYR A 40 0.48 4.49 5.72
N ALA A 41 0.50 3.39 6.47
CA ALA A 41 -0.70 2.62 6.79
C ALA A 41 -1.75 3.44 7.58
N ASP A 42 -1.29 4.25 8.53
CA ASP A 42 -2.14 5.15 9.33
C ASP A 42 -2.35 6.52 8.67
N PHE A 43 -1.70 6.78 7.53
CA PHE A 43 -1.76 8.07 6.87
C PHE A 43 -3.02 8.19 6.03
N SER A 44 -3.79 9.26 6.27
CA SER A 44 -4.87 9.58 5.34
C SER A 44 -4.31 9.82 3.94
N ARG A 45 -5.02 9.35 2.91
CA ARG A 45 -4.64 9.58 1.50
C ARG A 45 -4.40 11.07 1.19
N ALA A 46 -5.18 11.95 1.83
CA ALA A 46 -5.02 13.39 1.72
C ALA A 46 -3.68 13.88 2.28
N ASN A 47 -3.27 13.38 3.45
CA ASN A 47 -1.98 13.71 4.04
C ASN A 47 -0.83 13.17 3.19
N LEU A 48 -0.97 11.96 2.61
CA LEU A 48 0.06 11.38 1.75
C LEU A 48 0.29 12.25 0.51
N VAL A 49 -0.79 12.66 -0.15
CA VAL A 49 -0.73 13.57 -1.30
C VAL A 49 -0.09 14.90 -0.91
N LYS A 50 -0.45 15.47 0.25
CA LYS A 50 0.17 16.70 0.75
C LYS A 50 1.69 16.53 0.91
N MET A 51 2.15 15.44 1.54
CA MET A 51 3.58 15.19 1.76
C MET A 51 4.35 15.07 0.44
N VAL A 52 3.79 14.40 -0.57
CA VAL A 52 4.41 14.30 -1.90
C VAL A 52 4.53 15.67 -2.56
N LEU A 53 3.49 16.51 -2.50
CA LEU A 53 3.51 17.85 -3.08
C LEU A 53 4.53 18.76 -2.37
N ASP A 54 4.59 18.71 -1.04
CA ASP A 54 5.55 19.48 -0.24
C ASP A 54 7.00 19.08 -0.57
N TRP A 55 7.27 17.78 -0.74
CA TRP A 55 8.57 17.28 -1.17
C TRP A 55 8.94 17.73 -2.59
N GLN A 56 8.00 17.66 -3.54
CA GLN A 56 8.22 18.13 -4.92
C GLN A 56 8.58 19.62 -4.96
N GLY A 57 7.87 20.45 -4.21
CA GLY A 57 8.18 21.88 -4.08
C GLY A 57 9.59 22.11 -3.52
N SER A 58 9.97 21.35 -2.50
CA SER A 58 11.30 21.43 -1.88
C SER A 58 12.43 21.07 -2.84
N VAL A 59 12.26 20.02 -3.66
CA VAL A 59 13.25 19.61 -4.67
C VAL A 59 13.43 20.71 -5.73
N VAL A 60 12.34 21.29 -6.21
CA VAL A 60 12.39 22.39 -7.20
C VAL A 60 13.14 23.60 -6.64
N GLU A 61 12.87 23.97 -5.40
CA GLU A 61 13.52 25.11 -4.74
C GLU A 61 15.03 24.90 -4.54
N VAL A 62 15.43 23.70 -4.11
CA VAL A 62 16.85 23.33 -3.96
C VAL A 62 17.56 23.34 -5.31
N SER A 63 16.99 22.74 -6.35
CA SER A 63 17.58 22.74 -7.69
C SER A 63 17.69 24.15 -8.29
N SER A 64 16.68 25.00 -8.08
CA SER A 64 16.73 26.41 -8.54
C SER A 64 17.85 27.18 -7.84
N SER A 65 18.02 26.98 -6.54
CA SER A 65 19.08 27.60 -5.74
C SER A 65 20.48 27.12 -6.17
N GLN A 66 20.63 25.83 -6.46
CA GLN A 66 21.88 25.28 -7.00
C GLN A 66 22.23 25.85 -8.37
N PHE A 67 21.25 26.02 -9.26
CA PHE A 67 21.46 26.65 -10.56
C PHE A 67 21.88 28.12 -10.44
N ARG A 68 21.23 28.89 -9.56
CA ARG A 68 21.61 30.29 -9.30
C ARG A 68 23.03 30.42 -8.74
N ASN A 69 23.42 29.54 -7.83
CA ASN A 69 24.77 29.52 -7.26
C ASN A 69 25.85 29.11 -8.27
N ALA A 70 25.52 28.36 -9.32
CA ALA A 70 26.48 27.95 -10.35
C ALA A 70 26.72 29.00 -11.45
N ILE A 71 25.86 30.02 -11.55
CA ILE A 71 25.96 31.12 -12.53
C ILE A 71 26.63 32.37 -11.94
N ALA A 72 26.76 32.45 -10.61
CA ALA A 72 27.51 33.49 -9.90
C ALA A 72 29.02 33.18 -9.89
#